data_AF-A0A2W1ALT0-F1
#
_entry.id   AF-A0A2W1ALT0-F1
#
_cell.length_a   1.000
_cell.length_b   1.000
_cell.length_c   1.000
_cell.angle_alpha   90.00
_cell.angle_beta   90.00
_cell.angle_gamma   90.00
#
_symmetry.space_group_name_H-M   'P 1'
#
loop_
_entity.id
_entity.type
_entity.pdbx_description
1 polymer ?
#
loop_
_entity_poly.entity_id
_entity_poly.type
_entity_poly.pdbx_seq_one_letter_code
_entity_poly.pdbx_strand_id
1 'polypeptide(L)'
;MSLEDDLNQPLEKAIGAAMADSRMGLLLTGRMSHAELHAFFRRLIVAHLNSGHLAGFLYSLAPPGADDLLRQKMEKELGAEGDPARSDLLLDLAKGLGFTDREQERLIAEANEARRKFATEAALYPTLRLAGLSILIETLAFETFLTRLSGPVAEALTSQYDVPSEAVQWFTLYGGAEAGQAEEERRVVEQYISFYRLSASDVQGIVRRAFTRNPILERYFPPAAPGTGTSARGRLVSIDIIPLQMPFTRSMAQATPNRTFSEPIVVRVRDAEGVTGYGEALPRPHVSGEDVQSTIERLRYVLAPQVLASDFASGGAVGEEIRSAEAKWSRSRRPEDTAVAWNTAQCAMELAIFDWAFKRFGASISELLIPARRDVVYTGVANAEAPEAAAALCKRYMDSGLARVKIKVGIGDDVARLDAVRGVVGPDVAIRIDANGAWTAEEAIMALTELQPFDIEAVEQPVAASDIEGMLRVREETGMRIVADESLVRVKDAQALIKAKACDVFNIQVSKCGGLISSRRLALAAREAGLGVQIGAHIGETSILSAAGRHLAAHLPEVDSLEGSMGTHLFTEDVAREPVMFGYGGQTDLLIGDGLGVEIDEAALERLALEIITVTA
;
A
#
# COMPACT_ATOMS: atom_id res chain seq x y z
N MET A 1 -14.94 1.06 22.37
CA MET A 1 -14.73 -0.39 22.46
C MET A 1 -13.51 -0.62 23.32
N SER A 2 -13.56 -1.56 24.26
CA SER A 2 -12.41 -1.90 25.10
C SER A 2 -11.45 -2.80 24.32
N LEU A 3 -10.18 -2.80 24.71
CA LEU A 3 -9.17 -3.71 24.18
C LEU A 3 -9.61 -5.19 24.29
N GLU A 4 -10.45 -5.50 25.29
CA GLU A 4 -11.07 -6.81 25.45
C GLU A 4 -11.90 -7.23 24.23
N ASP A 5 -12.73 -6.34 23.67
CA ASP A 5 -13.57 -6.69 22.50
C ASP A 5 -12.70 -6.89 21.24
N ASP A 6 -11.71 -6.01 21.06
CA ASP A 6 -10.87 -6.00 19.87
C ASP A 6 -9.89 -7.18 19.81
N LEU A 7 -9.39 -7.70 20.94
CA LEU A 7 -8.43 -8.80 20.98
C LEU A 7 -9.06 -10.17 21.31
N ASN A 8 -9.99 -10.24 22.28
CA ASN A 8 -10.47 -11.53 22.79
C ASN A 8 -11.37 -12.24 21.79
N GLN A 9 -12.24 -11.51 21.12
CA GLN A 9 -13.16 -12.11 20.17
C GLN A 9 -12.41 -12.71 18.96
N PRO A 10 -11.44 -12.02 18.32
CA PRO A 10 -10.60 -12.65 17.29
C PRO A 10 -9.76 -13.82 17.79
N LEU A 11 -9.18 -13.69 18.99
CA LEU A 11 -8.35 -14.72 19.61
C LEU A 11 -9.14 -16.03 19.85
N GLU A 12 -10.28 -15.95 20.54
CA GLU A 12 -11.12 -17.13 20.80
C GLU A 12 -11.69 -17.72 19.52
N LYS A 13 -12.05 -16.88 18.55
CA LYS A 13 -12.48 -17.34 17.22
C LYS A 13 -11.37 -18.12 16.51
N ALA A 14 -10.13 -17.63 16.56
CA ALA A 14 -8.98 -18.28 15.94
C ALA A 14 -8.66 -19.63 16.61
N ILE A 15 -8.67 -19.67 17.95
CA ILE A 15 -8.45 -20.91 18.73
C ILE A 15 -9.58 -21.91 18.45
N GLY A 16 -10.83 -21.47 18.49
CA GLY A 16 -11.99 -22.32 18.22
C GLY A 16 -11.94 -22.94 16.82
N ALA A 17 -11.55 -22.16 15.81
CA ALA A 17 -11.37 -22.66 14.46
C ALA A 17 -10.22 -23.67 14.34
N ALA A 18 -9.10 -23.45 15.05
CA ALA A 18 -7.98 -24.39 15.06
C ALA A 18 -8.32 -25.72 15.75
N MET A 19 -9.04 -25.66 16.87
CA MET A 19 -9.52 -26.86 17.59
C MET A 19 -10.57 -27.64 16.80
N ALA A 20 -11.33 -26.98 15.93
CA ALA A 20 -12.34 -27.59 15.07
C ALA A 20 -11.78 -28.17 13.75
N ASP A 21 -10.49 -28.00 13.45
CA ASP A 21 -9.89 -28.56 12.23
C ASP A 21 -9.96 -30.09 12.24
N SER A 22 -10.45 -30.68 11.16
CA SER A 22 -10.65 -32.13 11.06
C SER A 22 -9.35 -32.92 11.22
N ARG A 23 -8.20 -32.35 10.82
CA ARG A 23 -6.88 -32.97 11.00
C ARG A 23 -6.49 -33.06 12.46
N MET A 24 -6.92 -32.11 13.30
CA MET A 24 -6.73 -32.22 14.74
C MET A 24 -7.44 -33.45 15.30
N GLY A 25 -8.68 -33.69 14.87
CA GLY A 25 -9.42 -34.89 15.24
C GLY A 25 -8.74 -36.18 14.77
N LEU A 26 -8.12 -36.18 13.58
CA LEU A 26 -7.36 -37.33 13.08
C LEU A 26 -6.11 -37.61 13.92
N LEU A 27 -5.38 -36.56 14.32
CA LEU A 27 -4.22 -36.67 15.22
C LEU A 27 -4.64 -37.30 16.56
N LEU A 28 -5.62 -36.70 17.23
CA LEU A 28 -6.01 -37.12 18.58
C LEU A 28 -6.61 -38.52 18.63
N THR A 29 -7.16 -39.01 17.51
CA THR A 29 -7.77 -40.35 17.42
C THR A 29 -6.83 -41.41 16.83
N GLY A 30 -5.55 -41.12 16.60
CA GLY A 30 -4.61 -42.09 16.05
C GLY A 30 -4.82 -42.40 14.56
N ARG A 31 -5.63 -41.60 13.85
CA ARG A 31 -6.04 -41.86 12.46
C ARG A 31 -5.30 -41.03 11.41
N MET A 32 -4.48 -40.07 11.84
CA MET A 32 -3.63 -39.30 10.94
C MET A 32 -2.56 -40.20 10.31
N SER A 33 -2.36 -40.09 8.99
CA SER A 33 -1.31 -40.88 8.32
C SER A 33 0.09 -40.44 8.76
N HIS A 34 1.08 -41.33 8.63
CA HIS A 34 2.47 -41.01 8.98
C HIS A 34 3.00 -39.77 8.22
N ALA A 35 2.64 -39.60 6.94
CA ALA A 35 3.06 -38.45 6.15
C ALA A 35 2.43 -37.13 6.64
N GLU A 36 1.14 -37.15 7.01
CA GLU A 36 0.44 -35.99 7.56
C GLU A 36 0.98 -35.63 8.96
N LEU A 37 1.24 -36.66 9.78
CA LEU A 37 1.84 -36.53 11.10
C LEU A 37 3.23 -35.87 11.01
N HIS A 38 4.09 -36.41 10.15
CA HIS A 38 5.43 -35.88 9.92
C HIS A 38 5.39 -34.44 9.37
N ALA A 39 4.46 -34.13 8.46
CA ALA A 39 4.30 -32.78 7.93
C ALA A 39 3.78 -31.78 8.98
N PHE A 40 2.87 -32.20 9.85
CA PHE A 40 2.38 -31.41 10.98
C PHE A 40 3.53 -31.09 11.95
N PHE A 41 4.27 -32.11 12.40
CA PHE A 41 5.34 -31.92 13.37
C PHE A 41 6.55 -31.18 12.82
N ARG A 42 6.89 -31.36 11.54
CA ARG A 42 7.89 -30.51 10.87
C ARG A 42 7.54 -29.03 11.02
N ARG A 43 6.29 -28.66 10.75
CA ARG A 43 5.82 -27.26 10.86
C ARG A 43 5.85 -26.76 12.30
N LEU A 44 5.36 -27.57 13.24
CA LEU A 44 5.39 -27.25 14.66
C LEU A 44 6.82 -27.03 15.16
N ILE A 45 7.74 -27.92 14.82
CA ILE A 45 9.14 -27.82 15.22
C ILE A 45 9.79 -26.57 14.63
N VAL A 46 9.70 -26.36 13.31
CA VAL A 46 10.26 -25.17 12.65
C VAL A 46 9.69 -23.87 13.23
N ALA A 47 8.39 -23.87 13.56
CA ALA A 47 7.70 -22.73 14.13
C ALA A 47 8.27 -22.29 15.48
N HIS A 48 8.68 -23.24 16.32
CA HIS A 48 9.05 -23.00 17.72
C HIS A 48 10.55 -23.14 18.02
N LEU A 49 11.35 -23.68 17.09
CA LEU A 49 12.80 -23.80 17.26
C LEU A 49 13.50 -22.46 17.58
N ASN A 50 12.92 -21.34 17.16
CA ASN A 50 13.45 -20.00 17.40
C ASN A 50 12.68 -19.19 18.47
N SER A 51 11.79 -19.81 19.25
CA SER A 51 10.99 -19.10 20.26
C SER A 51 11.85 -18.35 21.29
N GLY A 52 13.01 -18.90 21.68
CA GLY A 52 13.96 -18.18 22.56
C GLY A 52 14.53 -16.89 21.95
N HIS A 53 14.72 -16.83 20.62
CA HIS A 53 15.16 -15.59 19.96
C HIS A 53 14.05 -14.55 19.92
N LEU A 54 12.80 -14.98 19.70
CA LEU A 54 11.63 -14.10 19.74
C LEU A 54 11.39 -13.57 21.16
N ALA A 55 11.53 -14.42 22.18
CA ALA A 55 11.46 -14.01 23.58
C ALA A 55 12.55 -13.00 23.94
N GLY A 56 13.80 -13.22 23.48
CA GLY A 56 14.89 -12.25 23.65
C GLY A 56 14.63 -10.93 22.94
N PHE A 57 14.07 -10.96 21.73
CA PHE A 57 13.64 -9.75 21.01
C PHE A 57 12.55 -8.99 21.78
N LEU A 58 11.52 -9.68 22.26
CA LEU A 58 10.46 -9.07 23.07
C LEU A 58 10.99 -8.49 24.37
N TYR A 59 11.90 -9.19 25.05
CA TYR A 59 12.56 -8.69 26.25
C TYR A 59 13.35 -7.41 25.99
N SER A 60 14.04 -7.30 24.84
CA SER A 60 14.73 -6.06 24.45
C SER A 60 13.80 -4.87 24.20
N LEU A 61 12.50 -5.13 24.01
CA LEU A 61 11.44 -4.14 23.85
C LEU A 61 10.52 -4.05 25.08
N ALA A 62 10.89 -4.68 26.19
CA ALA A 62 9.99 -4.83 27.33
C ALA A 62 9.69 -3.48 28.00
N PRO A 63 8.41 -3.17 28.25
CA PRO A 63 8.03 -2.12 29.18
C PRO A 63 8.57 -2.43 30.60
N PRO A 64 8.91 -1.42 31.41
CA PRO A 64 9.37 -1.61 32.79
C PRO A 64 8.40 -2.34 33.73
N GLY A 65 7.14 -2.54 33.32
CA GLY A 65 6.14 -3.29 34.11
C GLY A 65 5.95 -4.75 33.66
N ALA A 66 6.57 -5.14 32.55
CA ALA A 66 6.45 -6.45 31.89
C ALA A 66 7.80 -7.19 31.77
N ASP A 67 8.90 -6.53 32.12
CA ASP A 67 10.27 -6.99 31.96
C ASP A 67 10.53 -8.29 32.71
N ASP A 68 10.08 -8.42 33.95
CA ASP A 68 10.24 -9.65 34.74
C ASP A 68 9.50 -10.85 34.12
N LEU A 69 8.29 -10.66 33.60
CA LEU A 69 7.51 -11.72 32.96
C LEU A 69 8.16 -12.16 31.64
N LEU A 70 8.58 -11.20 30.81
CA LEU A 70 9.28 -11.48 29.55
C LEU A 70 10.67 -12.09 29.78
N ARG A 71 11.36 -11.69 30.84
CA ARG A 71 12.63 -12.30 31.27
C ARG A 71 12.44 -13.76 31.66
N GLN A 72 11.48 -14.05 32.54
CA GLN A 72 11.17 -15.43 32.95
C GLN A 72 10.78 -16.30 31.75
N LYS A 73 10.03 -15.74 30.79
CA LYS A 73 9.68 -16.41 29.54
C LYS A 73 10.92 -16.74 28.70
N MET A 74 11.82 -15.77 28.53
CA MET A 74 13.08 -15.97 27.82
C MET A 74 13.95 -17.04 28.52
N GLU A 75 14.06 -17.01 29.85
CA GLU A 75 14.79 -17.99 30.65
C GLU A 75 14.24 -19.41 30.47
N LYS A 76 12.91 -19.57 30.45
CA LYS A 76 12.23 -20.86 30.17
C LYS A 76 12.49 -21.38 28.76
N GLU A 77 12.49 -20.49 27.75
CA GLU A 77 12.77 -20.88 26.37
C GLU A 77 14.22 -21.32 26.17
N LEU A 78 15.16 -20.65 26.83
CA LEU A 78 16.61 -20.88 26.70
C LEU A 78 17.16 -22.01 27.60
N GLY A 79 16.36 -22.54 28.54
CA GLY A 79 16.80 -23.60 29.45
C GLY A 79 17.69 -23.09 30.58
N ALA A 80 17.19 -22.14 31.38
CA ALA A 80 17.86 -21.65 32.58
C ALA A 80 17.64 -22.57 33.81
N GLU A 81 18.47 -22.41 34.85
CA GLU A 81 18.30 -23.03 36.17
C GLU A 81 18.24 -24.58 36.20
N GLY A 82 18.79 -25.25 35.19
CA GLY A 82 18.88 -26.71 35.13
C GLY A 82 17.75 -27.39 34.34
N ASP A 83 16.81 -26.61 33.81
CA ASP A 83 15.80 -27.08 32.87
C ASP A 83 16.37 -27.20 31.43
N PRO A 84 15.95 -28.19 30.63
CA PRO A 84 16.35 -28.30 29.24
C PRO A 84 15.77 -27.13 28.42
N ALA A 85 16.53 -26.65 27.42
CA ALA A 85 16.01 -25.65 26.49
C ALA A 85 14.82 -26.22 25.71
N ARG A 86 13.78 -25.41 25.49
CA ARG A 86 12.59 -25.85 24.76
C ARG A 86 12.91 -26.25 23.31
N SER A 87 13.95 -25.66 22.72
CA SER A 87 14.47 -26.06 21.40
C SER A 87 15.03 -27.48 21.40
N ASP A 88 15.69 -27.90 22.49
CA ASP A 88 16.28 -29.24 22.58
C ASP A 88 15.17 -30.29 22.71
N LEU A 89 14.14 -30.00 23.51
CA LEU A 89 12.96 -30.84 23.64
C LEU A 89 12.19 -31.00 22.31
N LEU A 90 12.17 -29.97 21.46
CA LEU A 90 11.59 -30.06 20.11
C LEU A 90 12.39 -31.01 19.19
N LEU A 91 13.71 -31.05 19.33
CA LEU A 91 14.56 -31.96 18.57
C LEU A 91 14.44 -33.40 19.09
N ASP A 92 14.27 -33.58 20.40
CA ASP A 92 13.98 -34.90 20.97
C ASP A 92 12.59 -35.41 20.56
N LEU A 93 11.60 -34.53 20.48
CA LEU A 93 10.30 -34.82 19.86
C LEU A 93 10.46 -35.26 18.39
N ALA A 94 11.29 -34.55 17.61
CA ALA A 94 11.57 -34.91 16.22
C ALA A 94 12.16 -36.33 16.12
N LYS A 95 13.14 -36.66 16.96
CA LYS A 95 13.72 -38.02 17.02
C LYS A 95 12.67 -39.07 17.39
N GLY A 96 11.84 -38.80 18.41
CA GLY A 96 10.76 -39.71 18.83
C GLY A 96 9.72 -39.96 17.73
N LEU A 97 9.52 -39.00 16.83
CA LEU A 97 8.63 -39.10 15.67
C LEU A 97 9.28 -39.75 14.44
N GLY A 98 10.57 -40.14 14.53
CA GLY A 98 11.29 -40.83 13.46
C GLY A 98 11.99 -39.93 12.45
N PHE A 99 12.16 -38.64 12.72
CA PHE A 99 12.95 -37.75 11.84
C PHE A 99 14.43 -38.16 11.86
N THR A 100 15.01 -38.37 10.68
CA THR A 100 16.44 -38.67 10.54
C THR A 100 17.30 -37.46 10.94
N ASP A 101 18.58 -37.70 11.27
CA ASP A 101 19.52 -36.61 11.59
C ASP A 101 19.58 -35.55 10.49
N ARG A 102 19.56 -35.98 9.23
CA ARG A 102 19.54 -35.09 8.05
C ARG A 102 18.26 -34.26 7.97
N GLU A 103 17.13 -34.80 8.39
CA GLU A 103 15.87 -34.05 8.43
C GLU A 103 15.86 -33.05 9.57
N GLN A 104 16.40 -33.41 10.74
CA GLN A 104 16.57 -32.47 11.86
C GLN A 104 17.49 -31.30 11.50
N GLU A 105 18.60 -31.55 10.81
CA GLU A 105 19.46 -30.49 10.25
C GLU A 105 18.68 -29.54 9.32
N ARG A 106 17.77 -30.10 8.49
CA ARG A 106 16.89 -29.29 7.63
C ARG A 106 15.88 -28.48 8.43
N LEU A 107 15.29 -29.03 9.49
CA LEU A 107 14.39 -28.29 10.38
C LEU A 107 15.10 -27.06 10.98
N ILE A 108 16.33 -27.25 11.45
CA ILE A 108 17.16 -26.17 12.00
C ILE A 108 17.49 -25.12 10.92
N ALA A 109 17.86 -25.56 9.71
CA ALA A 109 18.14 -24.66 8.59
C ALA A 109 16.90 -23.84 8.17
N GLU A 110 15.73 -24.49 8.08
CA GLU A 110 14.45 -23.83 7.77
C GLU A 110 14.07 -22.79 8.82
N ALA A 111 14.23 -23.13 10.10
CA ALA A 111 13.98 -22.20 11.19
C ALA A 111 14.94 -21.00 11.13
N ASN A 112 16.24 -21.24 10.95
CA ASN A 112 17.25 -20.18 10.84
C ASN A 112 17.01 -19.25 9.66
N GLU A 113 16.58 -19.77 8.52
CA GLU A 113 16.21 -18.95 7.35
C GLU A 113 14.98 -18.09 7.65
N ALA A 114 13.95 -18.62 8.31
CA ALA A 114 12.80 -17.82 8.73
C ALA A 114 13.21 -16.65 9.66
N ARG A 115 14.12 -16.92 10.61
CA ARG A 115 14.69 -15.86 11.48
C ARG A 115 15.49 -14.83 10.69
N ARG A 116 16.32 -15.27 9.75
CA ARG A 116 17.09 -14.37 8.88
C ARG A 116 16.15 -13.46 8.09
N LYS A 117 15.11 -14.00 7.48
CA LYS A 117 14.10 -13.22 6.74
C LYS A 117 13.45 -12.15 7.61
N PHE A 118 13.02 -12.53 8.80
CA PHE A 118 12.49 -11.58 9.79
C PHE A 118 13.47 -10.43 10.10
N ALA A 119 14.78 -10.70 10.15
CA ALA A 119 15.80 -9.70 10.46
C ALA A 119 16.30 -8.88 9.25
N THR A 120 16.24 -9.41 8.03
CA THR A 120 16.90 -8.80 6.86
C THR A 120 15.96 -8.32 5.77
N GLU A 121 14.74 -8.83 5.69
CA GLU A 121 13.75 -8.37 4.72
C GLU A 121 13.06 -7.10 5.24
N ALA A 122 12.55 -6.25 4.33
CA ALA A 122 11.82 -5.04 4.70
C ALA A 122 10.67 -5.43 5.64
N ALA A 123 10.71 -4.96 6.89
CA ALA A 123 9.75 -5.38 7.89
C ALA A 123 8.33 -5.02 7.42
N LEU A 124 7.41 -5.98 7.52
CA LEU A 124 5.96 -5.79 7.39
C LEU A 124 5.42 -4.70 8.35
N TYR A 125 6.23 -4.32 9.33
CA TYR A 125 5.89 -3.39 10.40
C TYR A 125 6.74 -2.11 10.30
N PRO A 126 6.10 -0.92 10.33
CA PRO A 126 6.76 0.38 10.28
C PRO A 126 7.86 0.63 11.31
N THR A 127 7.76 -0.04 12.46
CA THR A 127 8.63 0.19 13.61
C THR A 127 8.81 -1.11 14.38
N LEU A 128 9.93 -1.24 15.10
CA LEU A 128 10.18 -2.37 15.99
C LEU A 128 9.08 -2.52 17.06
N ARG A 129 8.50 -1.41 17.54
CA ARG A 129 7.40 -1.45 18.50
C ARG A 129 6.14 -2.14 17.93
N LEU A 130 5.80 -1.91 16.67
CA LEU A 130 4.66 -2.57 16.02
C LEU A 130 4.96 -4.04 15.68
N ALA A 131 6.19 -4.35 15.30
CA ALA A 131 6.64 -5.73 15.14
C ALA A 131 6.54 -6.50 16.48
N GLY A 132 7.00 -5.89 17.56
CA GLY A 132 6.89 -6.45 18.91
C GLY A 132 5.45 -6.67 19.34
N LEU A 133 4.52 -5.73 19.05
CA LEU A 133 3.11 -5.93 19.33
C LEU A 133 2.52 -7.13 18.57
N SER A 134 2.84 -7.27 17.27
CA SER A 134 2.37 -8.42 16.48
C SER A 134 2.88 -9.73 17.07
N ILE A 135 4.17 -9.80 17.41
CA ILE A 135 4.77 -11.01 17.99
C ILE A 135 4.12 -11.31 19.34
N LEU A 136 3.85 -10.31 20.19
CA LEU A 136 3.15 -10.52 21.46
C LEU A 136 1.74 -11.10 21.26
N ILE A 137 0.97 -10.56 20.33
CA ILE A 137 -0.39 -11.04 20.02
C ILE A 137 -0.37 -12.47 19.47
N GLU A 138 0.54 -12.76 18.52
CA GLU A 138 0.70 -14.12 18.00
C GLU A 138 1.15 -15.08 19.08
N THR A 139 2.09 -14.67 19.94
CA THR A 139 2.58 -15.51 21.03
C THR A 139 1.46 -15.83 22.02
N LEU A 140 0.66 -14.84 22.41
CA LEU A 140 -0.54 -15.04 23.23
C LEU A 140 -1.50 -16.05 22.58
N ALA A 141 -1.69 -15.97 21.26
CA ALA A 141 -2.53 -16.92 20.52
C ALA A 141 -1.98 -18.35 20.58
N PHE A 142 -0.67 -18.53 20.37
CA PHE A 142 -0.03 -19.83 20.42
C PHE A 142 -0.04 -20.43 21.83
N GLU A 143 0.25 -19.66 22.87
CA GLU A 143 0.23 -20.16 24.24
C GLU A 143 -1.18 -20.54 24.70
N THR A 144 -2.16 -19.68 24.42
CA THR A 144 -3.57 -19.97 24.73
C THR A 144 -4.07 -21.20 23.96
N PHE A 145 -3.56 -21.44 22.75
CA PHE A 145 -3.86 -22.67 22.02
C PHE A 145 -3.13 -23.90 22.58
N LEU A 146 -1.84 -23.79 22.88
CA LEU A 146 -1.02 -24.90 23.39
C LEU A 146 -1.48 -25.37 24.77
N THR A 147 -1.97 -24.49 25.64
CA THR A 147 -2.56 -24.89 26.93
C THR A 147 -3.75 -25.84 26.75
N ARG A 148 -4.60 -25.62 25.73
CA ARG A 148 -5.74 -26.50 25.40
C ARG A 148 -5.30 -27.77 24.66
N LEU A 149 -4.20 -27.71 23.92
CA LEU A 149 -3.77 -28.77 23.00
C LEU A 149 -2.81 -29.79 23.64
N SER A 150 -1.93 -29.35 24.53
CA SER A 150 -0.69 -30.09 24.80
C SER A 150 -0.91 -31.41 25.52
N GLY A 151 -1.82 -31.47 26.50
CA GLY A 151 -2.18 -32.71 27.18
C GLY A 151 -2.72 -33.78 26.22
N PRO A 152 -3.82 -33.49 25.48
CA PRO A 152 -4.40 -34.41 24.52
C PRO A 152 -3.41 -34.90 23.43
N VAL A 153 -2.53 -34.03 22.95
CA VAL A 153 -1.53 -34.42 21.93
C VAL A 153 -0.44 -35.31 22.50
N ALA A 154 0.07 -34.99 23.69
CA ALA A 154 1.07 -35.83 24.35
C ALA A 154 0.53 -37.26 24.58
N GLU A 155 -0.71 -37.37 25.06
CA GLU A 155 -1.38 -38.65 25.27
C GLU A 155 -1.56 -39.42 23.95
N ALA A 156 -2.04 -38.75 22.89
CA ALA A 156 -2.21 -39.36 21.58
C ALA A 156 -0.88 -39.87 20.99
N LEU A 157 0.19 -39.08 21.08
CA LEU A 157 1.52 -39.47 20.60
C LEU A 157 2.05 -40.73 21.31
N THR A 158 1.90 -40.80 22.63
CA THR A 158 2.38 -41.95 23.40
C THR A 158 1.51 -43.21 23.24
N SER A 159 0.19 -43.04 23.11
CA SER A 159 -0.76 -44.17 23.15
C SER A 159 -1.18 -44.67 21.76
N GLN A 160 -1.14 -43.81 20.74
CA GLN A 160 -1.61 -44.12 19.39
C GLN A 160 -0.51 -44.15 18.33
N TYR A 161 0.63 -43.49 18.57
CA TYR A 161 1.73 -43.36 17.61
C TYR A 161 3.06 -43.94 18.10
N ASP A 162 3.06 -44.62 19.25
CA ASP A 162 4.24 -45.27 19.86
C ASP A 162 5.44 -44.33 20.06
N VAL A 163 5.20 -43.03 20.25
CA VAL A 163 6.25 -42.05 20.54
C VAL A 163 6.69 -42.20 22.00
N PRO A 164 8.01 -42.31 22.30
CA PRO A 164 8.49 -42.46 23.67
C PRO A 164 8.08 -41.28 24.58
N SER A 165 7.74 -41.56 25.84
CA SER A 165 7.26 -40.55 26.78
C SER A 165 8.30 -39.45 27.06
N GLU A 166 9.59 -39.77 26.99
CA GLU A 166 10.69 -38.82 27.07
C GLU A 166 10.72 -37.83 25.89
N ALA A 167 10.23 -38.23 24.71
CA ALA A 167 10.25 -37.40 23.52
C ALA A 167 9.08 -36.39 23.48
N VAL A 168 8.02 -36.59 24.27
CA VAL A 168 6.86 -35.67 24.30
C VAL A 168 6.94 -34.61 25.41
N GLN A 169 8.09 -34.50 26.09
CA GLN A 169 8.28 -33.56 27.19
C GLN A 169 7.96 -32.11 26.82
N TRP A 170 8.21 -31.69 25.58
CA TRP A 170 7.87 -30.35 25.10
C TRP A 170 6.39 -29.98 25.35
N PHE A 171 5.46 -30.92 25.13
CA PHE A 171 4.04 -30.70 25.39
C PHE A 171 3.70 -30.70 26.88
N THR A 172 4.37 -31.54 27.68
CA THR A 172 4.09 -31.62 29.12
C THR A 172 4.38 -30.30 29.86
N LEU A 173 5.29 -29.47 29.33
CA LEU A 173 5.64 -28.16 29.90
C LEU A 173 4.54 -27.09 29.73
N TYR A 174 3.55 -27.32 28.87
CA TYR A 174 2.41 -26.42 28.69
C TYR A 174 1.13 -26.92 29.41
N GLY A 175 1.19 -28.11 30.02
CA GLY A 175 0.04 -28.85 30.56
C GLY A 175 -0.41 -28.49 31.98
N GLY A 176 -0.09 -27.31 32.52
CA GLY A 176 -0.49 -26.97 33.89
C GLY A 176 -0.23 -25.52 34.30
N ALA A 177 -1.23 -24.65 34.09
CA ALA A 177 -1.53 -23.39 34.80
C ALA A 177 -2.55 -22.56 33.98
N GLU A 178 -3.76 -23.09 33.76
CA GLU A 178 -4.60 -22.67 32.62
C GLU A 178 -5.25 -21.27 32.70
N ALA A 179 -5.48 -20.71 33.89
CA ALA A 179 -6.16 -19.40 34.01
C ALA A 179 -5.22 -18.23 34.34
N GLY A 180 -4.14 -18.48 35.10
CA GLY A 180 -3.22 -17.42 35.53
C GLY A 180 -2.28 -16.96 34.41
N GLN A 181 -1.79 -17.88 33.60
CA GLN A 181 -0.79 -17.58 32.56
C GLN A 181 -1.38 -16.73 31.41
N ALA A 182 -2.58 -17.05 30.94
CA ALA A 182 -3.24 -16.28 29.89
C ALA A 182 -3.57 -14.84 30.34
N GLU A 183 -3.90 -14.65 31.62
CA GLU A 183 -4.14 -13.32 32.21
C GLU A 183 -2.84 -12.52 32.34
N GLU A 184 -1.74 -13.17 32.74
CA GLU A 184 -0.42 -12.55 32.79
C GLU A 184 0.06 -12.12 31.39
N GLU A 185 -0.12 -12.95 30.37
CA GLU A 185 0.25 -12.59 28.99
C GLU A 185 -0.58 -11.43 28.43
N ARG A 186 -1.87 -11.36 28.73
CA ARG A 186 -2.73 -10.22 28.37
C ARG A 186 -2.22 -8.93 29.02
N ARG A 187 -1.87 -9.00 30.30
CA ARG A 187 -1.32 -7.86 31.02
C ARG A 187 -0.03 -7.35 30.37
N VAL A 188 0.82 -8.24 29.85
CA VAL A 188 2.01 -7.84 29.08
C VAL A 188 1.62 -7.08 27.81
N VAL A 189 0.63 -7.54 27.06
CA VAL A 189 0.13 -6.84 25.85
C VAL A 189 -0.41 -5.46 26.20
N GLU A 190 -1.22 -5.35 27.26
CA GLU A 190 -1.79 -4.07 27.72
C GLU A 190 -0.71 -3.08 28.16
N GLN A 191 0.26 -3.54 28.96
CA GLN A 191 1.40 -2.74 29.39
C GLN A 191 2.24 -2.29 28.19
N TYR A 192 2.41 -3.14 27.19
CA TYR A 192 3.14 -2.82 25.96
C TYR A 192 2.45 -1.72 25.14
N ILE A 193 1.14 -1.86 24.93
CA ILE A 193 0.31 -0.85 24.24
C ILE A 193 0.36 0.48 24.97
N SER A 194 0.19 0.45 26.30
CA SER A 194 0.23 1.66 27.14
C SER A 194 1.60 2.33 27.12
N PHE A 195 2.68 1.57 27.25
CA PHE A 195 4.04 2.09 27.30
C PHE A 195 4.45 2.77 25.99
N TYR A 196 4.17 2.12 24.86
CA TYR A 196 4.51 2.66 23.54
C TYR A 196 3.49 3.67 22.99
N ARG A 197 2.40 3.94 23.74
CA ARG A 197 1.30 4.85 23.36
C ARG A 197 0.76 4.52 21.97
N LEU A 198 0.52 3.23 21.71
CA LEU A 198 0.03 2.78 20.42
C LEU A 198 -1.41 3.25 20.21
N SER A 199 -1.73 3.76 19.02
CA SER A 199 -3.07 4.24 18.69
C SER A 199 -4.05 3.06 18.59
N ALA A 200 -5.34 3.32 18.83
CA ALA A 200 -6.37 2.29 18.65
C ALA A 200 -6.36 1.71 17.22
N SER A 201 -6.12 2.56 16.22
CA SER A 201 -6.00 2.15 14.81
C SER A 201 -4.79 1.24 14.57
N ASP A 202 -3.62 1.54 15.16
CA ASP A 202 -2.46 0.66 15.07
C ASP A 202 -2.74 -0.70 15.70
N VAL A 203 -3.33 -0.72 16.90
CA VAL A 203 -3.67 -1.96 17.61
C VAL A 203 -4.67 -2.79 16.80
N GLN A 204 -5.78 -2.17 16.36
CA GLN A 204 -6.80 -2.85 15.55
C GLN A 204 -6.22 -3.36 14.23
N GLY A 205 -5.34 -2.59 13.60
CA GLY A 205 -4.64 -3.00 12.38
C GLY A 205 -3.77 -4.24 12.60
N ILE A 206 -2.99 -4.26 13.70
CA ILE A 206 -2.15 -5.41 14.05
C ILE A 206 -3.00 -6.62 14.42
N VAL A 207 -4.02 -6.46 15.27
CA VAL A 207 -4.90 -7.55 15.68
C VAL A 207 -5.65 -8.13 14.48
N ARG A 208 -6.23 -7.28 13.63
CA ARG A 208 -6.87 -7.71 12.39
C ARG A 208 -5.88 -8.49 11.54
N ARG A 209 -4.68 -7.95 11.29
CA ARG A 209 -3.64 -8.64 10.50
C ARG A 209 -3.28 -10.00 11.09
N ALA A 210 -2.99 -10.05 12.39
CA ALA A 210 -2.60 -11.28 13.09
C ALA A 210 -3.67 -12.37 12.96
N PHE A 211 -4.96 -12.01 12.98
CA PHE A 211 -6.06 -12.98 12.95
C PHE A 211 -6.78 -13.13 11.60
N THR A 212 -6.48 -12.31 10.57
CA THR A 212 -7.09 -12.41 9.23
C THR A 212 -6.91 -13.81 8.63
N ARG A 213 -5.71 -14.40 8.76
CA ARG A 213 -5.40 -15.75 8.24
C ARG A 213 -5.39 -16.86 9.29
N ASN A 214 -5.81 -16.55 10.52
CA ASN A 214 -5.67 -17.40 11.71
C ASN A 214 -4.22 -17.95 11.87
N PRO A 215 -3.41 -17.37 12.76
CA PRO A 215 -1.98 -17.67 12.82
C PRO A 215 -1.71 -19.11 13.23
N ILE A 216 -2.60 -19.72 14.02
CA ILE A 216 -2.49 -21.11 14.47
C ILE A 216 -2.74 -22.07 13.31
N LEU A 217 -3.82 -21.85 12.55
CA LEU A 217 -4.12 -22.66 11.38
C LEU A 217 -3.04 -22.49 10.33
N GLU A 218 -2.65 -21.27 9.98
CA GLU A 218 -1.60 -21.03 8.98
C GLU A 218 -0.29 -21.77 9.32
N ARG A 219 0.08 -21.81 10.60
CA ARG A 219 1.34 -22.40 11.05
C ARG A 219 1.28 -23.92 11.21
N TYR A 220 0.20 -24.47 11.78
CA TYR A 220 0.11 -25.91 12.09
C TYR A 220 -0.70 -26.70 11.07
N PHE A 221 -1.80 -26.11 10.61
CA PHE A 221 -2.79 -26.74 9.75
C PHE A 221 -3.08 -25.83 8.57
N PRO A 222 -2.06 -25.40 7.79
CA PRO A 222 -2.33 -24.54 6.66
C PRO A 222 -3.38 -25.27 5.81
N PRO A 223 -4.46 -24.60 5.37
CA PRO A 223 -5.47 -25.26 4.56
C PRO A 223 -4.76 -26.08 3.49
N ALA A 224 -5.27 -27.28 3.17
CA ALA A 224 -4.87 -27.91 1.91
C ALA A 224 -5.02 -26.81 0.88
N ALA A 225 -3.89 -26.38 0.30
CA ALA A 225 -3.81 -25.09 -0.36
C ALA A 225 -5.04 -24.97 -1.28
N PRO A 226 -5.74 -23.81 -1.34
CA PRO A 226 -6.86 -23.62 -2.25
C PRO A 226 -6.36 -23.88 -3.69
N GLY A 227 -6.43 -25.14 -4.12
CA GLY A 227 -5.39 -25.70 -4.97
C GLY A 227 -3.99 -25.59 -4.37
N THR A 228 -3.14 -26.59 -4.58
CA THR A 228 -1.68 -26.41 -4.64
C THR A 228 -1.30 -25.48 -5.80
N GLY A 229 -1.91 -24.30 -5.88
CA GLY A 229 -2.08 -23.50 -7.10
C GLY A 229 -1.68 -22.05 -6.95
N THR A 230 -1.84 -21.41 -5.78
CA THR A 230 -1.21 -20.11 -5.58
C THR A 230 0.24 -20.26 -5.18
N SER A 231 1.07 -20.62 -6.17
CA SER A 231 2.52 -20.44 -6.09
C SER A 231 2.81 -19.04 -5.53
N ALA A 232 3.93 -18.88 -4.81
CA ALA A 232 4.45 -17.56 -4.41
C ALA A 232 4.45 -16.55 -5.58
N ARG A 233 4.43 -17.10 -6.80
CA ARG A 233 4.12 -16.45 -8.06
C ARG A 233 2.74 -16.87 -8.59
N GLY A 234 1.90 -15.93 -9.02
CA GLY A 234 0.69 -16.21 -9.79
C GLY A 234 0.88 -15.92 -11.26
N ARG A 235 0.07 -16.59 -12.11
CA ARG A 235 -0.05 -16.25 -13.53
C ARG A 235 -1.38 -15.58 -13.79
N LEU A 236 -1.34 -14.48 -14.53
CA LEU A 236 -2.54 -13.84 -15.03
C LEU A 236 -3.05 -14.58 -16.27
N VAL A 237 -4.36 -14.83 -16.33
CA VAL A 237 -5.01 -15.58 -17.41
C VAL A 237 -5.80 -14.68 -18.35
N SER A 238 -6.22 -13.50 -17.88
CA SER A 238 -6.90 -12.51 -18.70
C SER A 238 -6.58 -11.08 -18.24
N ILE A 239 -6.64 -10.17 -19.20
CA ILE A 239 -6.51 -8.73 -19.02
C ILE A 239 -7.64 -8.07 -19.81
N ASP A 240 -8.50 -7.34 -19.12
CA ASP A 240 -9.51 -6.49 -19.74
C ASP A 240 -9.02 -5.05 -19.79
N ILE A 241 -9.17 -4.42 -20.95
CA ILE A 241 -8.91 -3.00 -21.18
C ILE A 241 -10.26 -2.33 -21.37
N ILE A 242 -10.59 -1.40 -20.48
CA ILE A 242 -11.95 -0.89 -20.30
C ILE A 242 -11.90 0.65 -20.40
N PRO A 243 -11.99 1.21 -21.61
CA PRO A 243 -12.20 2.66 -21.77
C PRO A 243 -13.55 3.06 -21.19
N LEU A 244 -13.55 4.08 -20.34
CA LEU A 244 -14.74 4.59 -19.68
C LEU A 244 -15.17 5.94 -20.24
N GLN A 245 -16.42 6.28 -20.04
CA GLN A 245 -16.92 7.64 -20.15
C GLN A 245 -17.49 8.08 -18.80
N MET A 246 -16.69 8.81 -18.03
CA MET A 246 -17.03 9.25 -16.67
C MET A 246 -17.73 10.62 -16.70
N PRO A 247 -19.05 10.69 -16.46
CA PRO A 247 -19.81 11.94 -16.52
C PRO A 247 -19.45 12.89 -15.37
N PHE A 248 -19.14 14.15 -15.70
CA PHE A 248 -18.92 15.18 -14.69
C PHE A 248 -20.23 15.64 -14.05
N THR A 249 -20.14 16.11 -12.81
CA THR A 249 -21.25 16.84 -12.18
C THR A 249 -21.64 18.06 -13.01
N ARG A 250 -22.89 18.52 -12.89
CA ARG A 250 -23.38 19.70 -13.62
C ARG A 250 -22.50 20.93 -13.39
N SER A 251 -22.03 21.13 -12.16
CA SER A 251 -21.14 22.24 -11.81
C SER A 251 -19.81 22.16 -12.55
N MET A 252 -19.23 20.97 -12.65
CA MET A 252 -17.96 20.77 -13.37
C MET A 252 -18.15 20.92 -14.87
N ALA A 253 -19.23 20.35 -15.45
CA ALA A 253 -19.55 20.53 -16.85
C ALA A 253 -19.76 22.01 -17.26
N GLN A 254 -20.28 22.83 -16.34
CA GLN A 254 -20.40 24.28 -16.54
C GLN A 254 -19.03 25.00 -16.47
N ALA A 255 -18.14 24.54 -15.60
CA ALA A 255 -16.77 25.06 -15.49
C ALA A 255 -15.88 24.66 -16.69
N THR A 256 -16.20 23.56 -17.37
CA THR A 256 -15.48 23.10 -18.56
C THR A 256 -16.43 22.88 -19.74
N PRO A 257 -16.91 23.96 -20.42
CA PRO A 257 -17.98 23.87 -21.42
C PRO A 257 -17.68 22.92 -22.60
N ASN A 258 -16.39 22.75 -22.91
CA ASN A 258 -15.92 21.90 -24.01
C ASN A 258 -15.66 20.44 -23.59
N ARG A 259 -15.86 20.10 -22.30
CA ARG A 259 -15.59 18.77 -21.75
C ARG A 259 -16.59 18.43 -20.64
N THR A 260 -17.59 17.60 -20.95
CA THR A 260 -18.64 17.19 -19.99
C THR A 260 -18.39 15.83 -19.32
N PHE A 261 -17.33 15.14 -19.72
CA PHE A 261 -16.92 13.84 -19.17
C PHE A 261 -15.39 13.67 -19.17
N SER A 262 -14.89 12.68 -18.43
CA SER A 262 -13.51 12.20 -18.50
C SER A 262 -13.47 10.83 -19.19
N GLU A 263 -12.34 10.51 -19.82
CA GLU A 263 -12.13 9.25 -20.54
C GLU A 263 -10.94 8.47 -19.95
N PRO A 264 -11.03 7.99 -18.70
CA PRO A 264 -10.02 7.10 -18.14
C PRO A 264 -10.13 5.71 -18.77
N ILE A 265 -9.02 4.98 -18.75
CA ILE A 265 -8.97 3.56 -19.15
C ILE A 265 -8.66 2.75 -17.90
N VAL A 266 -9.56 1.85 -17.54
CA VAL A 266 -9.34 0.88 -16.47
C VAL A 266 -8.75 -0.40 -17.07
N VAL A 267 -7.74 -0.94 -16.41
CA VAL A 267 -7.18 -2.26 -16.68
C VAL A 267 -7.59 -3.19 -15.56
N ARG A 268 -8.26 -4.30 -15.89
CA ARG A 268 -8.61 -5.37 -14.94
C ARG A 268 -7.82 -6.61 -15.30
N VAL A 269 -6.95 -7.06 -14.39
CA VAL A 269 -6.22 -8.33 -14.52
C VAL A 269 -6.92 -9.41 -13.70
N ARG A 270 -6.86 -10.67 -14.15
CA ARG A 270 -7.41 -11.82 -13.43
C ARG A 270 -6.47 -13.01 -13.51
N ASP A 271 -6.32 -13.74 -12.41
CA ASP A 271 -5.61 -15.03 -12.38
C ASP A 271 -6.55 -16.25 -12.52
N ALA A 272 -5.96 -17.45 -12.57
CA ALA A 272 -6.70 -18.69 -12.71
C ALA A 272 -7.59 -18.99 -11.49
N GLU A 273 -7.27 -18.41 -10.34
CA GLU A 273 -8.00 -18.55 -9.08
C GLU A 273 -9.14 -17.52 -8.92
N GLY A 274 -9.29 -16.61 -9.89
CA GLY A 274 -10.36 -15.62 -9.93
C GLY A 274 -10.07 -14.33 -9.16
N VAL A 275 -8.86 -14.15 -8.61
CA VAL A 275 -8.47 -12.89 -7.97
C VAL A 275 -8.29 -11.83 -9.04
N THR A 276 -8.88 -10.66 -8.82
CA THR A 276 -8.79 -9.51 -9.73
C THR A 276 -7.97 -8.38 -9.13
N GLY A 277 -7.27 -7.66 -10.01
CA GLY A 277 -6.62 -6.39 -9.69
C GLY A 277 -6.97 -5.32 -10.71
N TYR A 278 -7.03 -4.07 -10.26
CA TYR A 278 -7.46 -2.93 -11.06
C TYR A 278 -6.39 -1.84 -11.07
N GLY A 279 -6.19 -1.27 -12.24
CA GLY A 279 -5.36 -0.10 -12.44
C GLY A 279 -6.03 0.85 -13.41
N GLU A 280 -5.58 2.11 -13.42
CA GLU A 280 -6.18 3.15 -14.24
C GLU A 280 -5.09 3.96 -14.94
N ALA A 281 -5.40 4.36 -16.17
CA ALA A 281 -4.66 5.30 -16.99
C ALA A 281 -5.57 6.47 -17.33
N LEU A 282 -5.00 7.67 -17.34
CA LEU A 282 -5.68 8.87 -17.82
C LEU A 282 -4.83 9.59 -18.87
N PRO A 283 -4.93 9.21 -20.15
CA PRO A 283 -4.09 9.75 -21.22
C PRO A 283 -4.34 11.25 -21.45
N ARG A 284 -3.26 11.99 -21.71
CA ARG A 284 -3.29 13.43 -22.01
C ARG A 284 -2.30 13.73 -23.14
N PRO A 285 -2.77 13.91 -24.39
CA PRO A 285 -1.86 14.05 -25.55
C PRO A 285 -0.89 15.22 -25.44
N HIS A 286 -1.31 16.32 -24.82
CA HIS A 286 -0.47 17.51 -24.61
C HIS A 286 0.55 17.36 -23.46
N VAL A 287 0.46 16.30 -22.65
CA VAL A 287 1.36 16.04 -21.51
C VAL A 287 2.26 14.84 -21.81
N SER A 288 1.67 13.66 -21.99
CA SER A 288 2.42 12.40 -22.19
C SER A 288 2.59 12.04 -23.67
N GLY A 289 1.90 12.71 -24.58
CA GLY A 289 1.82 12.31 -26.00
C GLY A 289 0.97 11.06 -26.25
N GLU A 290 0.35 10.51 -25.20
CA GLU A 290 -0.58 9.38 -25.26
C GLU A 290 -2.02 9.88 -25.34
N ASP A 291 -2.84 9.26 -26.19
CA ASP A 291 -4.28 9.44 -26.27
C ASP A 291 -4.99 8.13 -25.89
N VAL A 292 -6.32 8.16 -25.83
CA VAL A 292 -7.13 6.99 -25.44
C VAL A 292 -6.84 5.80 -26.37
N GLN A 293 -6.87 6.02 -27.68
CA GLN A 293 -6.72 4.97 -28.68
C GLN A 293 -5.30 4.37 -28.65
N SER A 294 -4.28 5.23 -28.61
CA SER A 294 -2.89 4.79 -28.59
C SER A 294 -2.55 4.06 -27.29
N THR A 295 -3.15 4.46 -26.17
CA THR A 295 -3.05 3.75 -24.88
C THR A 295 -3.70 2.37 -24.95
N ILE A 296 -4.90 2.26 -25.51
CA ILE A 296 -5.58 0.96 -25.72
C ILE A 296 -4.72 0.04 -26.58
N GLU A 297 -4.19 0.52 -27.71
CA GLU A 297 -3.35 -0.26 -28.60
C GLU A 297 -2.06 -0.72 -27.92
N ARG A 298 -1.43 0.16 -27.12
CA ARG A 298 -0.24 -0.18 -26.34
C ARG A 298 -0.54 -1.26 -25.31
N LEU A 299 -1.61 -1.12 -24.55
CA LEU A 299 -2.05 -2.11 -23.58
C LEU A 299 -2.34 -3.45 -24.27
N ARG A 300 -3.11 -3.45 -25.35
CA ARG A 300 -3.58 -4.65 -26.04
C ARG A 300 -2.47 -5.40 -26.76
N TYR A 301 -1.66 -4.71 -27.54
CA TYR A 301 -0.72 -5.34 -28.49
C TYR A 301 0.71 -5.42 -27.96
N VAL A 302 1.05 -4.66 -26.91
CA VAL A 302 2.41 -4.61 -26.36
C VAL A 302 2.47 -5.12 -24.93
N LEU A 303 1.69 -4.56 -24.01
CA LEU A 303 1.82 -4.88 -22.59
C LEU A 303 1.12 -6.20 -22.22
N ALA A 304 -0.14 -6.38 -22.62
CA ALA A 304 -0.92 -7.56 -22.27
C ALA A 304 -0.24 -8.88 -22.68
N PRO A 305 0.29 -9.05 -23.91
CA PRO A 305 0.98 -10.29 -24.28
C PRO A 305 2.25 -10.55 -23.45
N GLN A 306 2.96 -9.51 -23.01
CA GLN A 306 4.16 -9.68 -22.18
C GLN A 306 3.81 -10.07 -20.75
N VAL A 307 2.75 -9.48 -20.21
CA VAL A 307 2.26 -9.73 -18.85
C VAL A 307 1.66 -11.12 -18.75
N LEU A 308 0.81 -11.53 -19.72
CA LEU A 308 0.21 -12.87 -19.76
C LEU A 308 1.25 -13.99 -19.96
N ALA A 309 2.38 -13.68 -20.60
CA ALA A 309 3.51 -14.61 -20.76
C ALA A 309 4.41 -14.71 -19.50
N SER A 310 4.13 -13.94 -18.45
CA SER A 310 4.95 -13.84 -17.24
C SER A 310 4.22 -14.37 -16.01
N ASP A 311 4.99 -14.90 -15.06
CA ASP A 311 4.50 -15.20 -13.71
C ASP A 311 4.99 -14.09 -12.78
N PHE A 312 4.14 -13.60 -11.88
CA PHE A 312 4.45 -12.51 -10.97
C PHE A 312 4.39 -12.94 -9.52
N ALA A 313 5.34 -12.50 -8.69
CA ALA A 313 5.28 -12.71 -7.26
C ALA A 313 4.03 -12.06 -6.63
N SER A 314 3.57 -12.60 -5.49
CA SER A 314 2.54 -11.96 -4.66
C SER A 314 3.17 -11.00 -3.65
N GLY A 315 2.39 -10.04 -3.14
CA GLY A 315 2.83 -9.07 -2.13
C GLY A 315 3.99 -8.18 -2.59
N GLY A 316 4.84 -7.74 -1.65
CA GLY A 316 5.88 -6.74 -1.92
C GLY A 316 6.95 -7.14 -2.93
N ALA A 317 7.19 -8.44 -3.11
CA ALA A 317 8.20 -8.97 -4.04
C ALA A 317 7.88 -8.63 -5.50
N VAL A 318 6.61 -8.38 -5.85
CA VAL A 318 6.19 -8.00 -7.21
C VAL A 318 6.83 -6.68 -7.67
N GLY A 319 7.20 -5.80 -6.73
CA GLY A 319 7.75 -4.49 -7.04
C GLY A 319 9.10 -4.55 -7.77
N GLU A 320 9.95 -5.55 -7.49
CA GLU A 320 11.23 -5.69 -8.18
C GLU A 320 11.07 -6.24 -9.61
N GLU A 321 10.04 -7.06 -9.83
CA GLU A 321 9.73 -7.64 -11.13
C GLU A 321 9.16 -6.59 -12.08
N ILE A 322 8.22 -5.76 -11.58
CA ILE A 322 7.70 -4.63 -12.34
C ILE A 322 8.83 -3.63 -12.64
N ARG A 323 9.69 -3.32 -11.66
CA ARG A 323 10.86 -2.45 -11.87
C ARG A 323 11.79 -2.98 -12.96
N SER A 324 12.02 -4.29 -12.99
CA SER A 324 12.83 -4.94 -14.02
C SER A 324 12.16 -4.89 -15.41
N ALA A 325 10.83 -4.87 -15.47
CA ALA A 325 10.05 -4.80 -16.70
C ALA A 325 9.82 -3.37 -17.22
N GLU A 326 9.81 -2.35 -16.35
CA GLU A 326 9.50 -0.94 -16.63
C GLU A 326 10.23 -0.41 -17.87
N ALA A 327 11.55 -0.64 -17.97
CA ALA A 327 12.34 -0.13 -19.09
C ALA A 327 11.89 -0.72 -20.44
N LYS A 328 11.34 -1.94 -20.44
CA LYS A 328 10.79 -2.57 -21.65
C LYS A 328 9.37 -2.08 -21.94
N TRP A 329 8.59 -1.77 -20.91
CA TRP A 329 7.20 -1.30 -21.00
C TRP A 329 7.09 0.16 -21.46
N SER A 330 7.97 1.03 -20.99
CA SER A 330 7.99 2.46 -21.33
C SER A 330 8.69 2.82 -22.65
N ARG A 331 9.46 1.89 -23.25
CA ARG A 331 10.22 2.13 -24.49
C ARG A 331 9.32 2.35 -25.70
N SER A 332 9.51 3.46 -26.40
CA SER A 332 9.02 3.60 -27.77
C SER A 332 9.68 2.56 -28.68
N ARG A 333 8.89 1.97 -29.59
CA ARG A 333 9.36 0.94 -30.53
C ARG A 333 9.28 1.38 -31.99
N ARG A 334 8.78 2.58 -32.26
CA ARG A 334 8.46 3.06 -33.61
C ARG A 334 9.01 4.48 -33.79
N PRO A 335 9.73 4.78 -34.89
CA PRO A 335 10.21 6.13 -35.17
C PRO A 335 9.12 7.20 -35.25
N GLU A 336 7.91 6.83 -35.64
CA GLU A 336 6.73 7.68 -35.79
C GLU A 336 5.92 7.90 -34.50
N ASP A 337 6.41 7.41 -33.36
CA ASP A 337 5.73 7.48 -32.08
C ASP A 337 5.68 8.91 -31.54
N THR A 338 4.48 9.43 -31.35
CA THR A 338 4.23 10.78 -30.80
C THR A 338 4.20 10.79 -29.28
N ALA A 339 4.19 9.62 -28.62
CA ALA A 339 4.25 9.54 -27.17
C ALA A 339 5.57 10.17 -26.70
N VAL A 340 5.47 11.11 -25.76
CA VAL A 340 6.65 11.54 -24.99
C VAL A 340 7.19 10.27 -24.39
N ALA A 341 6.40 9.53 -23.59
CA ALA A 341 6.68 8.22 -23.01
C ALA A 341 5.42 7.33 -22.98
N TRP A 342 5.56 6.00 -23.01
CA TRP A 342 4.44 5.08 -22.73
C TRP A 342 4.19 4.91 -21.23
N ASN A 343 4.06 6.04 -20.53
CA ASN A 343 3.93 6.06 -19.08
C ASN A 343 2.49 5.76 -18.65
N THR A 344 1.51 6.34 -19.31
CA THR A 344 0.09 6.20 -18.94
C THR A 344 -0.34 4.75 -19.09
N ALA A 345 -0.03 4.10 -20.23
CA ALA A 345 -0.28 2.68 -20.42
C ALA A 345 0.45 1.79 -19.40
N GLN A 346 1.71 2.14 -19.07
CA GLN A 346 2.48 1.44 -18.04
C GLN A 346 1.81 1.57 -16.66
N CYS A 347 1.34 2.77 -16.31
CA CYS A 347 0.70 3.05 -15.03
C CYS A 347 -0.50 2.13 -14.79
N ALA A 348 -1.43 2.05 -15.75
CA ALA A 348 -2.61 1.20 -15.59
C ALA A 348 -2.24 -0.27 -15.38
N MET A 349 -1.26 -0.77 -16.15
CA MET A 349 -0.80 -2.16 -16.02
C MET A 349 -0.10 -2.40 -14.67
N GLU A 350 0.80 -1.49 -14.26
CA GLU A 350 1.52 -1.57 -12.98
C GLU A 350 0.55 -1.59 -11.80
N LEU A 351 -0.41 -0.65 -11.77
CA LEU A 351 -1.40 -0.58 -10.69
C LEU A 351 -2.27 -1.83 -10.64
N ALA A 352 -2.70 -2.36 -11.78
CA ALA A 352 -3.53 -3.57 -11.82
C ALA A 352 -2.79 -4.80 -11.29
N ILE A 353 -1.50 -4.96 -11.64
CA ILE A 353 -0.66 -6.05 -11.13
C ILE A 353 -0.38 -5.87 -9.64
N PHE A 354 -0.11 -4.65 -9.17
CA PHE A 354 0.07 -4.39 -7.74
C PHE A 354 -1.19 -4.72 -6.94
N ASP A 355 -2.34 -4.21 -7.37
CA ASP A 355 -3.62 -4.45 -6.71
C ASP A 355 -3.91 -5.96 -6.62
N TRP A 356 -3.74 -6.69 -7.73
CA TRP A 356 -3.87 -8.14 -7.79
C TRP A 356 -2.90 -8.87 -6.85
N ALA A 357 -1.60 -8.54 -6.93
CA ALA A 357 -0.56 -9.24 -6.18
C ALA A 357 -0.73 -9.07 -4.66
N PHE A 358 -1.18 -7.89 -4.22
CA PHE A 358 -1.45 -7.59 -2.82
C PHE A 358 -2.78 -8.18 -2.34
N LYS A 359 -3.83 -8.22 -3.17
CA LYS A 359 -5.06 -8.96 -2.88
C LYS A 359 -4.82 -10.47 -2.74
N ARG A 360 -4.02 -11.06 -3.63
CA ARG A 360 -3.60 -12.47 -3.54
C ARG A 360 -2.81 -12.74 -2.26
N PHE A 361 -2.01 -11.77 -1.82
CA PHE A 361 -1.27 -11.84 -0.56
C PHE A 361 -2.12 -11.53 0.69
N GLY A 362 -3.30 -10.93 0.54
CA GLY A 362 -4.15 -10.50 1.64
C GLY A 362 -3.55 -9.34 2.45
N ALA A 363 -2.95 -8.37 1.74
CA ALA A 363 -2.34 -7.19 2.35
C ALA A 363 -2.67 -5.93 1.56
N SER A 364 -2.54 -4.78 2.22
CA SER A 364 -2.61 -3.47 1.58
C SER A 364 -1.31 -3.13 0.85
N ILE A 365 -1.39 -2.41 -0.26
CA ILE A 365 -0.22 -1.82 -0.92
C ILE A 365 0.49 -0.80 0.00
N SER A 366 -0.19 -0.29 1.03
CA SER A 366 0.43 0.51 2.09
C SER A 366 1.47 -0.27 2.92
N GLU A 367 1.62 -1.57 2.67
CA GLU A 367 2.67 -2.40 3.26
C GLU A 367 3.86 -2.59 2.32
N LEU A 368 3.75 -2.20 1.03
CA LEU A 368 4.87 -2.16 0.09
C LEU A 368 5.99 -1.24 0.59
N LEU A 369 5.61 -0.19 1.31
CA LEU A 369 6.49 0.82 1.87
C LEU A 369 5.98 1.15 3.27
N ILE A 370 6.86 1.41 4.22
CA ILE A 370 6.43 1.91 5.53
C ILE A 370 5.83 3.32 5.33
N PRO A 371 4.55 3.57 5.66
CA PRO A 371 3.98 4.89 5.51
C PRO A 371 4.70 5.89 6.41
N ALA A 372 5.07 7.03 5.84
CA ALA A 372 5.70 8.12 6.59
C ALA A 372 4.68 8.87 7.45
N ARG A 373 3.40 8.80 7.08
CA ARG A 373 2.24 9.40 7.75
C ARG A 373 0.99 8.55 7.54
N ARG A 374 0.01 8.64 8.42
CA ARG A 374 -1.25 7.89 8.34
C ARG A 374 -2.41 8.70 7.78
N ASP A 375 -2.21 10.00 7.62
CA ASP A 375 -3.15 10.98 7.11
C ASP A 375 -2.47 11.87 6.07
N VAL A 376 -3.27 12.43 5.17
CA VAL A 376 -2.83 13.40 4.15
C VAL A 376 -3.81 14.57 4.07
N VAL A 377 -3.33 15.70 3.55
CA VAL A 377 -4.12 16.94 3.43
C VAL A 377 -4.16 17.40 1.98
N TYR A 378 -5.35 17.46 1.40
CA TYR A 378 -5.59 17.89 0.02
C TYR A 378 -5.75 19.41 -0.09
N THR A 379 -5.36 19.94 -1.25
CA THR A 379 -5.56 21.33 -1.67
C THR A 379 -6.79 21.43 -2.56
N GLY A 380 -7.57 22.50 -2.42
CA GLY A 380 -8.69 22.78 -3.32
C GLY A 380 -8.17 23.30 -4.66
N VAL A 381 -8.80 22.90 -5.77
CA VAL A 381 -8.41 23.36 -7.11
C VAL A 381 -9.59 24.07 -7.76
N ALA A 382 -9.35 25.29 -8.26
CA ALA A 382 -10.24 26.02 -9.14
C ALA A 382 -9.61 26.04 -10.54
N ASN A 383 -10.36 25.53 -11.51
CA ASN A 383 -9.93 25.37 -12.88
C ASN A 383 -10.22 26.65 -13.69
N ALA A 384 -10.70 26.50 -14.92
CA ALA A 384 -10.94 27.61 -15.83
C ALA A 384 -12.27 28.33 -15.58
N GLU A 385 -12.72 28.46 -14.32
CA GLU A 385 -13.93 29.19 -14.01
C GLU A 385 -13.78 30.71 -14.25
N ALA A 386 -14.90 31.37 -14.54
CA ALA A 386 -14.98 32.83 -14.51
C ALA A 386 -14.69 33.37 -13.09
N PRO A 387 -14.21 34.62 -12.93
CA PRO A 387 -13.80 35.19 -11.64
C PRO A 387 -14.76 34.93 -10.47
N GLU A 388 -16.06 35.21 -10.66
CA GLU A 388 -17.07 35.05 -9.60
C GLU A 388 -17.33 33.57 -9.27
N ALA A 389 -17.26 32.70 -10.26
CA ALA A 389 -17.43 31.26 -10.08
C ALA A 389 -16.22 30.63 -9.38
N ALA A 390 -15.00 31.07 -9.71
CA ALA A 390 -13.78 30.70 -9.01
C ALA A 390 -13.83 31.14 -7.54
N ALA A 391 -14.20 32.40 -7.27
CA ALA A 391 -14.40 32.89 -5.92
C ALA A 391 -15.46 32.09 -5.14
N ALA A 392 -16.61 31.81 -5.76
CA ALA A 392 -17.66 31.00 -5.13
C ALA A 392 -17.20 29.57 -4.82
N LEU A 393 -16.37 28.95 -5.69
CA LEU A 393 -15.79 27.63 -5.45
C LEU A 393 -14.76 27.67 -4.31
N CYS A 394 -13.83 28.61 -4.35
CA CYS A 394 -12.83 28.79 -3.30
C CYS A 394 -13.47 29.08 -1.95
N LYS A 395 -14.54 29.87 -1.90
CA LYS A 395 -15.32 30.07 -0.67
C LYS A 395 -15.88 28.76 -0.12
N ARG A 396 -16.43 27.87 -0.98
CA ARG A 396 -16.88 26.54 -0.52
C ARG A 396 -15.74 25.68 0.03
N TYR A 397 -14.54 25.78 -0.55
CA TYR A 397 -13.36 25.13 0.01
C TYR A 397 -13.03 25.67 1.41
N MET A 398 -13.08 27.00 1.60
CA MET A 398 -12.83 27.62 2.92
C MET A 398 -13.90 27.22 3.95
N ASP A 399 -15.18 27.23 3.55
CA ASP A 399 -16.30 26.78 4.39
C ASP A 399 -16.14 25.29 4.78
N SER A 400 -15.44 24.52 3.95
CA SER A 400 -15.09 23.11 4.21
C SER A 400 -13.75 22.94 4.96
N GLY A 401 -13.14 24.04 5.43
CA GLY A 401 -11.94 24.06 6.27
C GLY A 401 -10.60 23.98 5.53
N LEU A 402 -10.58 24.00 4.19
CA LEU A 402 -9.32 23.94 3.43
C LEU A 402 -8.51 25.22 3.66
N ALA A 403 -7.19 25.10 3.75
CA ALA A 403 -6.28 26.22 4.01
C ALA A 403 -5.45 26.65 2.78
N ARG A 404 -5.57 25.93 1.67
CA ARG A 404 -4.81 26.19 0.43
C ARG A 404 -5.70 25.97 -0.78
N VAL A 405 -5.45 26.76 -1.83
CA VAL A 405 -6.11 26.62 -3.13
C VAL A 405 -5.13 26.77 -4.29
N LYS A 406 -5.39 26.07 -5.39
CA LYS A 406 -4.73 26.28 -6.69
C LYS A 406 -5.71 26.90 -7.68
N ILE A 407 -5.30 27.96 -8.37
CA ILE A 407 -6.14 28.72 -9.31
C ILE A 407 -5.53 28.68 -10.71
N LYS A 408 -6.33 28.34 -11.72
CA LYS A 408 -5.89 28.40 -13.12
C LYS A 408 -5.74 29.84 -13.60
N VAL A 409 -4.63 30.13 -14.28
CA VAL A 409 -4.30 31.41 -14.92
C VAL A 409 -3.82 31.17 -16.36
N GLY A 410 -3.44 32.22 -17.08
CA GLY A 410 -3.02 32.13 -18.48
C GLY A 410 -4.19 31.91 -19.44
N ILE A 411 -5.40 32.25 -19.00
CA ILE A 411 -6.67 32.07 -19.73
C ILE A 411 -7.45 33.38 -19.90
N GLY A 412 -6.84 34.51 -19.53
CA GLY A 412 -7.49 35.83 -19.52
C GLY A 412 -8.18 36.14 -18.19
N ASP A 413 -8.32 37.44 -17.92
CA ASP A 413 -8.90 38.00 -16.68
C ASP A 413 -8.23 37.49 -15.38
N ASP A 414 -6.93 37.16 -15.44
CA ASP A 414 -6.20 36.55 -14.33
C ASP A 414 -6.19 37.42 -13.07
N VAL A 415 -6.00 38.74 -13.24
CA VAL A 415 -6.08 39.72 -12.15
C VAL A 415 -7.47 39.74 -11.52
N ALA A 416 -8.53 39.81 -12.33
CA ALA A 416 -9.90 39.86 -11.81
C ALA A 416 -10.26 38.56 -11.09
N ARG A 417 -9.81 37.41 -11.60
CA ARG A 417 -9.99 36.11 -10.96
C ARG A 417 -9.29 36.03 -9.62
N LEU A 418 -8.03 36.43 -9.55
CA LEU A 418 -7.26 36.41 -8.30
C LEU A 418 -7.75 37.45 -7.29
N ASP A 419 -8.21 38.62 -7.73
CA ASP A 419 -8.85 39.62 -6.87
C ASP A 419 -10.13 39.08 -6.24
N ALA A 420 -11.03 38.51 -7.06
CA ALA A 420 -12.26 37.91 -6.59
C ALA A 420 -12.01 36.75 -5.61
N VAL A 421 -11.04 35.87 -5.92
CA VAL A 421 -10.67 34.76 -5.04
C VAL A 421 -10.05 35.27 -3.74
N ARG A 422 -9.04 36.14 -3.80
CA ARG A 422 -8.37 36.69 -2.62
C ARG A 422 -9.33 37.43 -1.71
N GLY A 423 -10.30 38.16 -2.28
CA GLY A 423 -11.34 38.86 -1.54
C GLY A 423 -12.25 37.95 -0.70
N VAL A 424 -12.46 36.69 -1.11
CA VAL A 424 -13.31 35.74 -0.36
C VAL A 424 -12.53 34.77 0.53
N VAL A 425 -11.30 34.39 0.15
CA VAL A 425 -10.49 33.45 0.95
C VAL A 425 -9.68 34.17 2.04
N GLY A 426 -9.47 35.47 1.90
CA GLY A 426 -8.69 36.27 2.85
C GLY A 426 -7.17 36.17 2.63
N PRO A 427 -6.38 36.89 3.42
CA PRO A 427 -4.93 37.01 3.23
C PRO A 427 -4.15 35.77 3.66
N ASP A 428 -4.65 34.99 4.61
CA ASP A 428 -3.88 33.90 5.24
C ASP A 428 -3.91 32.58 4.45
N VAL A 429 -4.75 32.49 3.41
CA VAL A 429 -4.89 31.28 2.59
C VAL A 429 -3.79 31.25 1.54
N ALA A 430 -3.06 30.14 1.46
CA ALA A 430 -2.03 29.98 0.45
C ALA A 430 -2.67 29.79 -0.94
N ILE A 431 -2.29 30.64 -1.89
CA ILE A 431 -2.74 30.57 -3.29
C ILE A 431 -1.56 30.15 -4.16
N ARG A 432 -1.71 29.03 -4.85
CA ARG A 432 -0.85 28.64 -5.98
C ARG A 432 -1.58 28.94 -7.28
N ILE A 433 -0.83 29.21 -8.33
CA ILE A 433 -1.40 29.43 -9.67
C ILE A 433 -0.82 28.45 -10.68
N ASP A 434 -1.60 28.08 -11.67
CA ASP A 434 -1.20 27.15 -12.74
C ASP A 434 -1.50 27.74 -14.10
N ALA A 435 -0.48 27.92 -14.93
CA ALA A 435 -0.62 28.47 -16.29
C ALA A 435 -0.69 27.38 -17.37
N ASN A 436 -0.39 26.11 -17.06
CA ASN A 436 -0.23 25.00 -18.01
C ASN A 436 0.54 25.37 -19.30
N GLY A 437 1.64 26.10 -19.12
CA GLY A 437 2.56 26.53 -20.17
C GLY A 437 2.00 27.55 -21.16
N ALA A 438 0.97 28.31 -20.77
CA ALA A 438 0.27 29.25 -21.65
C ALA A 438 1.11 30.46 -22.07
N TRP A 439 2.14 30.82 -21.31
CA TRP A 439 2.91 32.03 -21.54
C TRP A 439 4.26 31.75 -22.22
N THR A 440 4.75 32.74 -22.96
CA THR A 440 6.19 32.90 -23.18
C THR A 440 6.89 33.36 -21.89
N ALA A 441 8.21 33.26 -21.80
CA ALA A 441 8.95 33.74 -20.63
C ALA A 441 8.70 35.23 -20.34
N GLU A 442 8.67 36.07 -21.38
CA GLU A 442 8.35 37.49 -21.27
C GLU A 442 6.94 37.73 -20.72
N GLU A 443 5.94 37.06 -21.29
CA GLU A 443 4.55 37.17 -20.84
C GLU A 443 4.38 36.70 -19.39
N ALA A 444 5.06 35.61 -19.01
CA ALA A 444 5.04 35.10 -17.64
C ALA A 444 5.64 36.11 -16.65
N ILE A 445 6.77 36.73 -16.98
CA ILE A 445 7.40 37.75 -16.13
C ILE A 445 6.47 38.96 -15.96
N MET A 446 5.86 39.43 -17.06
CA MET A 446 4.91 40.54 -17.02
C MET A 446 3.66 40.20 -16.19
N ALA A 447 3.06 39.03 -16.42
CA ALA A 447 1.89 38.57 -15.69
C ALA A 447 2.20 38.42 -14.19
N LEU A 448 3.30 37.74 -13.83
CA LEU A 448 3.67 37.55 -12.42
C LEU A 448 3.99 38.86 -11.70
N THR A 449 4.51 39.87 -12.41
CA THR A 449 4.68 41.22 -11.86
C THR A 449 3.33 41.86 -11.54
N GLU A 450 2.35 41.72 -12.43
CA GLU A 450 0.99 42.22 -12.22
C GLU A 450 0.24 41.48 -11.09
N LEU A 451 0.52 40.19 -10.93
CA LEU A 451 -0.12 39.33 -9.92
C LEU A 451 0.55 39.40 -8.54
N GLN A 452 1.67 40.11 -8.40
CA GLN A 452 2.42 40.26 -7.14
C GLN A 452 1.55 40.70 -5.93
N PRO A 453 0.55 41.59 -6.07
CA PRO A 453 -0.30 42.01 -4.95
C PRO A 453 -1.13 40.88 -4.31
N PHE A 454 -1.31 39.74 -4.99
CA PHE A 454 -2.15 38.65 -4.52
C PHE A 454 -1.44 37.63 -3.62
N ASP A 455 -0.15 37.83 -3.32
CA ASP A 455 0.67 36.97 -2.46
C ASP A 455 0.60 35.48 -2.87
N ILE A 456 1.14 35.20 -4.06
CA ILE A 456 1.14 33.87 -4.67
C ILE A 456 2.29 33.05 -4.07
N GLU A 457 2.01 31.82 -3.63
CA GLU A 457 2.97 30.90 -3.02
C GLU A 457 3.92 30.30 -4.06
N ALA A 458 3.39 29.88 -5.21
CA ALA A 458 4.14 29.28 -6.30
C ALA A 458 3.36 29.37 -7.63
N VAL A 459 4.09 29.34 -8.74
CA VAL A 459 3.55 29.24 -10.10
C VAL A 459 3.91 27.89 -10.71
N GLU A 460 2.88 27.18 -11.16
CA GLU A 460 2.97 25.88 -11.83
C GLU A 460 2.99 26.05 -13.34
N GLN A 461 4.01 25.44 -13.96
CA GLN A 461 4.31 25.45 -15.39
C GLN A 461 3.96 26.78 -16.09
N PRO A 462 4.67 27.90 -15.82
CA PRO A 462 4.39 29.19 -16.48
C PRO A 462 4.53 29.14 -18.01
N VAL A 463 5.56 28.45 -18.51
CA VAL A 463 5.92 28.40 -19.94
C VAL A 463 5.84 26.99 -20.51
N ALA A 464 5.89 26.88 -21.84
CA ALA A 464 5.81 25.60 -22.55
C ALA A 464 6.76 24.53 -21.97
N ALA A 465 6.31 23.27 -21.94
CA ALA A 465 7.04 22.15 -21.31
C ALA A 465 8.49 21.96 -21.82
N SER A 466 8.75 22.28 -23.09
CA SER A 466 10.08 22.20 -23.70
C SER A 466 11.01 23.36 -23.35
N ASP A 467 10.48 24.47 -22.82
CA ASP A 467 11.21 25.71 -22.56
C ASP A 467 11.78 25.76 -21.13
N ILE A 468 12.74 24.86 -20.87
CA ILE A 468 13.44 24.78 -19.58
C ILE A 468 14.23 26.07 -19.30
N GLU A 469 14.77 26.72 -20.34
CA GLU A 469 15.49 27.99 -20.20
C GLU A 469 14.54 29.13 -19.84
N GLY A 470 13.35 29.17 -20.45
CA GLY A 470 12.28 30.10 -20.08
C GLY A 470 11.83 29.91 -18.63
N MET A 471 11.66 28.67 -18.17
CA MET A 471 11.36 28.36 -16.76
C MET A 471 12.42 28.95 -15.82
N LEU A 472 13.71 28.74 -16.11
CA LEU A 472 14.81 29.32 -15.33
C LEU A 472 14.77 30.84 -15.33
N ARG A 473 14.56 31.46 -16.50
CA ARG A 473 14.51 32.91 -16.63
C ARG A 473 13.37 33.52 -15.82
N VAL A 474 12.17 32.94 -15.89
CA VAL A 474 11.01 33.37 -15.09
C VAL A 474 11.35 33.27 -13.60
N ARG A 475 11.95 32.17 -13.16
CA ARG A 475 12.39 31.97 -11.77
C ARG A 475 13.36 33.04 -11.30
N GLU A 476 14.40 33.33 -12.08
CA GLU A 476 15.45 34.28 -11.70
C GLU A 476 14.98 35.74 -11.72
N GLU A 477 14.16 36.13 -12.71
CA GLU A 477 13.71 37.52 -12.86
C GLU A 477 12.55 37.88 -11.92
N THR A 478 11.69 36.92 -11.56
CA THR A 478 10.54 37.18 -10.68
C THR A 478 10.79 36.79 -9.22
N GLY A 479 11.75 35.89 -8.97
CA GLY A 479 11.96 35.28 -7.65
C GLY A 479 10.84 34.31 -7.21
N MET A 480 9.87 34.04 -8.08
CA MET A 480 8.77 33.13 -7.79
C MET A 480 9.24 31.69 -7.71
N ARG A 481 8.65 30.95 -6.75
CA ARG A 481 8.81 29.50 -6.66
C ARG A 481 8.13 28.83 -7.86
N ILE A 482 8.88 28.03 -8.61
CA ILE A 482 8.39 27.37 -9.82
C ILE A 482 8.10 25.89 -9.57
N VAL A 483 6.89 25.43 -9.95
CA VAL A 483 6.51 24.02 -9.97
C VAL A 483 6.57 23.50 -11.41
N ALA A 484 7.36 22.45 -11.65
CA ALA A 484 7.43 21.78 -12.94
C ALA A 484 6.35 20.69 -13.05
N ASP A 485 5.45 20.81 -14.03
CA ASP A 485 4.38 19.83 -14.29
C ASP A 485 4.56 19.13 -15.64
N GLU A 486 4.15 19.74 -16.75
CA GLU A 486 4.26 19.15 -18.10
C GLU A 486 5.73 18.96 -18.53
N SER A 487 6.63 19.77 -18.00
CA SER A 487 8.09 19.61 -18.19
C SER A 487 8.67 18.40 -17.43
N LEU A 488 7.89 17.74 -16.57
CA LEU A 488 8.32 16.60 -15.76
C LEU A 488 7.44 15.36 -16.03
N VAL A 489 7.87 14.53 -16.98
CA VAL A 489 7.18 13.26 -17.32
C VAL A 489 8.04 12.05 -16.93
N ARG A 490 9.37 12.14 -17.07
CA ARG A 490 10.33 11.05 -16.87
C ARG A 490 11.51 11.46 -16.00
N VAL A 491 12.27 10.45 -15.58
CA VAL A 491 13.54 10.62 -14.86
C VAL A 491 14.54 11.49 -15.63
N LYS A 492 14.62 11.36 -16.96
CA LYS A 492 15.53 12.17 -17.78
C LYS A 492 15.14 13.66 -17.74
N ASP A 493 13.84 13.95 -17.62
CA ASP A 493 13.33 15.32 -17.59
C ASP A 493 13.65 15.93 -16.22
N ALA A 494 13.49 15.16 -15.14
CA ALA A 494 13.95 15.53 -13.81
C ALA A 494 15.44 15.91 -13.79
N GLN A 495 16.30 15.10 -14.42
CA GLN A 495 17.73 15.38 -14.51
C GLN A 495 18.02 16.69 -15.27
N ALA A 496 17.28 16.96 -16.35
CA ALA A 496 17.42 18.20 -17.11
C ALA A 496 16.99 19.42 -16.27
N LEU A 497 15.85 19.35 -15.60
CA LEU A 497 15.33 20.39 -14.72
C LEU A 497 16.28 20.69 -13.55
N ILE A 498 16.79 19.65 -12.88
CA ILE A 498 17.77 19.79 -11.78
C ILE A 498 19.06 20.43 -12.29
N LYS A 499 19.59 19.96 -13.42
CA LYS A 499 20.83 20.49 -14.00
C LYS A 499 20.69 21.96 -14.38
N ALA A 500 19.55 22.34 -14.94
CA ALA A 500 19.25 23.71 -15.34
C ALA A 500 18.85 24.61 -14.15
N LYS A 501 18.53 24.03 -12.98
CA LYS A 501 17.95 24.75 -11.82
C LYS A 501 16.67 25.52 -12.19
N ALA A 502 15.88 24.94 -13.09
CA ALA A 502 14.74 25.60 -13.71
C ALA A 502 13.45 25.56 -12.86
N CYS A 503 13.44 24.84 -11.74
CA CYS A 503 12.28 24.74 -10.85
C CYS A 503 12.68 24.49 -9.41
N ASP A 504 11.73 24.69 -8.50
CA ASP A 504 11.88 24.50 -7.05
C ASP A 504 11.03 23.32 -6.52
N VAL A 505 10.03 22.88 -7.29
CA VAL A 505 9.11 21.79 -6.94
C VAL A 505 8.83 20.91 -8.14
N PHE A 506 8.78 19.60 -7.92
CA PHE A 506 8.30 18.63 -8.90
C PHE A 506 6.82 18.32 -8.66
N ASN A 507 5.96 18.53 -9.66
CA ASN A 507 4.59 18.01 -9.64
C ASN A 507 4.56 16.58 -10.22
N ILE A 508 4.41 15.60 -9.33
CA ILE A 508 4.40 14.18 -9.65
C ILE A 508 2.95 13.69 -9.67
N GLN A 509 2.55 13.12 -10.81
CA GLN A 509 1.21 12.55 -10.99
C GLN A 509 1.37 11.09 -11.41
N VAL A 510 0.68 10.15 -10.74
CA VAL A 510 0.92 8.71 -10.89
C VAL A 510 0.75 8.26 -12.34
N SER A 511 -0.33 8.70 -13.00
CA SER A 511 -0.63 8.39 -14.40
C SER A 511 0.44 8.94 -15.35
N LYS A 512 0.76 10.24 -15.23
CA LYS A 512 1.76 10.94 -16.05
C LYS A 512 3.16 10.33 -15.92
N CYS A 513 3.54 9.95 -14.71
CA CYS A 513 4.89 9.50 -14.37
C CYS A 513 5.10 7.99 -14.56
N GLY A 514 4.05 7.22 -14.86
CA GLY A 514 4.18 5.81 -15.20
C GLY A 514 4.08 4.84 -14.02
N GLY A 515 3.26 5.16 -13.03
CA GLY A 515 2.99 4.29 -11.88
C GLY A 515 3.70 4.73 -10.60
N LEU A 516 3.49 3.97 -9.52
CA LEU A 516 4.00 4.25 -8.18
C LEU A 516 5.53 4.14 -8.11
N ILE A 517 6.13 3.19 -8.83
CA ILE A 517 7.58 2.98 -8.81
C ILE A 517 8.31 4.20 -9.36
N SER A 518 7.93 4.65 -10.57
CA SER A 518 8.54 5.81 -11.20
C SER A 518 8.24 7.09 -10.44
N SER A 519 7.01 7.26 -9.96
CA SER A 519 6.61 8.43 -9.18
C SER A 519 7.44 8.55 -7.89
N ARG A 520 7.64 7.46 -7.16
CA ARG A 520 8.50 7.44 -5.97
C ARG A 520 9.95 7.76 -6.32
N ARG A 521 10.47 7.23 -7.44
CA ARG A 521 11.83 7.51 -7.89
C ARG A 521 12.03 9.00 -8.20
N LEU A 522 11.06 9.65 -8.84
CA LEU A 522 11.08 11.09 -9.09
C LEU A 522 11.03 11.90 -7.79
N ALA A 523 10.20 11.50 -6.82
CA ALA A 523 10.11 12.16 -5.53
C ALA A 523 11.42 12.07 -4.74
N LEU A 524 12.09 10.92 -4.77
CA LEU A 524 13.40 10.77 -4.15
C LEU A 524 14.47 11.63 -4.85
N ALA A 525 14.47 11.69 -6.18
CA ALA A 525 15.39 12.53 -6.94
C ALA A 525 15.19 14.02 -6.64
N ALA A 526 13.94 14.47 -6.49
CA ALA A 526 13.63 15.84 -6.06
C ALA A 526 14.28 16.15 -4.71
N ARG A 527 14.07 15.27 -3.72
CA ARG A 527 14.59 15.43 -2.37
C ARG A 527 16.12 15.42 -2.32
N GLU A 528 16.75 14.52 -3.05
CA GLU A 528 18.22 14.47 -3.16
C GLU A 528 18.79 15.77 -3.76
N ALA A 529 18.03 16.42 -4.65
CA ALA A 529 18.38 17.71 -5.24
C ALA A 529 17.95 18.93 -4.39
N GLY A 530 17.31 18.73 -3.23
CA GLY A 530 16.79 19.81 -2.38
C GLY A 530 15.53 20.50 -2.93
N LEU A 531 14.81 19.85 -3.83
CA LEU A 531 13.55 20.33 -4.40
C LEU A 531 12.36 19.83 -3.60
N GLY A 532 11.28 20.62 -3.61
CA GLY A 532 9.98 20.23 -3.06
C GLY A 532 9.27 19.18 -3.90
N VAL A 533 8.27 18.53 -3.32
CA VAL A 533 7.43 17.54 -4.01
C VAL A 533 5.96 17.89 -3.84
N GLN A 534 5.28 18.04 -4.97
CA GLN A 534 3.82 18.08 -5.05
C GLN A 534 3.33 16.75 -5.64
N ILE A 535 2.29 16.18 -5.04
CA ILE A 535 1.56 15.06 -5.66
C ILE A 535 0.31 15.63 -6.30
N GLY A 536 0.36 15.78 -7.62
CA GLY A 536 -0.76 16.29 -8.40
C GLY A 536 -1.71 15.18 -8.83
N ALA A 537 -2.77 15.61 -9.51
CA ALA A 537 -3.74 14.74 -10.15
C ALA A 537 -4.20 15.37 -11.47
N HIS A 538 -4.39 14.55 -12.49
CA HIS A 538 -5.15 14.97 -13.64
C HIS A 538 -6.62 15.18 -13.24
N ILE A 539 -7.25 16.23 -13.77
CA ILE A 539 -8.71 16.36 -13.64
C ILE A 539 -9.34 15.20 -14.40
N GLY A 540 -10.12 14.38 -13.69
CA GLY A 540 -10.86 13.27 -14.24
C GLY A 540 -10.30 11.89 -13.88
N GLU A 541 -9.45 11.80 -12.86
CA GLU A 541 -9.04 10.54 -12.23
C GLU A 541 -10.17 9.95 -11.39
N THR A 542 -10.40 8.65 -11.51
CA THR A 542 -11.37 7.94 -10.66
C THR A 542 -10.80 7.64 -9.27
N SER A 543 -11.56 6.91 -8.46
CA SER A 543 -11.09 6.40 -7.18
C SER A 543 -9.84 5.52 -7.26
N ILE A 544 -9.56 4.88 -8.41
CA ILE A 544 -8.38 4.02 -8.58
C ILE A 544 -7.08 4.85 -8.57
N LEU A 545 -6.96 5.84 -9.47
CA LEU A 545 -5.81 6.75 -9.46
C LEU A 545 -5.75 7.62 -8.20
N SER A 546 -6.91 8.04 -7.67
CA SER A 546 -6.98 8.79 -6.41
C SER A 546 -6.40 7.99 -5.24
N ALA A 547 -6.68 6.70 -5.15
CA ALA A 547 -6.08 5.82 -4.15
C ALA A 547 -4.57 5.68 -4.34
N ALA A 548 -4.10 5.50 -5.58
CA ALA A 548 -2.67 5.42 -5.87
C ALA A 548 -1.93 6.72 -5.48
N GLY A 549 -2.48 7.88 -5.81
CA GLY A 549 -1.93 9.19 -5.41
C GLY A 549 -1.90 9.37 -3.88
N ARG A 550 -2.95 8.94 -3.18
CA ARG A 550 -3.01 8.96 -1.71
C ARG A 550 -1.95 8.07 -1.08
N HIS A 551 -1.81 6.84 -1.56
CA HIS A 551 -0.74 5.93 -1.12
C HIS A 551 0.62 6.58 -1.37
N LEU A 552 0.90 7.08 -2.57
CA LEU A 552 2.17 7.74 -2.86
C LEU A 552 2.47 8.86 -1.85
N ALA A 553 1.51 9.76 -1.61
CA ALA A 553 1.69 10.87 -0.68
C ALA A 553 1.95 10.43 0.76
N ALA A 554 1.24 9.41 1.25
CA ALA A 554 1.42 8.90 2.61
C ALA A 554 2.78 8.20 2.85
N HIS A 555 3.40 7.67 1.79
CA HIS A 555 4.70 6.99 1.86
C HIS A 555 5.89 7.91 1.61
N LEU A 556 5.64 9.16 1.21
CA LEU A 556 6.68 10.15 1.07
C LEU A 556 6.86 10.92 2.39
N PRO A 557 8.11 11.07 2.87
CA PRO A 557 8.37 11.75 4.13
C PRO A 557 8.02 13.23 4.10
N GLU A 558 8.14 13.88 2.95
CA GLU A 558 7.81 15.29 2.73
C GLU A 558 7.00 15.43 1.43
N VAL A 559 5.86 16.11 1.54
CA VAL A 559 4.97 16.45 0.43
C VAL A 559 4.49 17.87 0.71
N ASP A 560 4.82 18.81 -0.18
CA ASP A 560 4.50 20.23 -0.03
C ASP A 560 2.99 20.44 -0.21
N SER A 561 2.40 19.76 -1.19
CA SER A 561 0.97 19.82 -1.50
C SER A 561 0.48 18.55 -2.19
N LEU A 562 -0.80 18.24 -2.00
CA LEU A 562 -1.48 17.10 -2.59
C LEU A 562 -2.79 17.54 -3.24
N GLU A 563 -3.09 17.03 -4.44
CA GLU A 563 -4.28 17.34 -5.24
C GLU A 563 -4.98 16.04 -5.67
N GLY A 564 -6.27 16.12 -6.07
CA GLY A 564 -7.08 14.97 -6.47
C GLY A 564 -8.06 14.50 -5.40
N SER A 565 -8.46 13.21 -5.44
CA SER A 565 -9.48 12.63 -4.55
C SER A 565 -10.77 13.44 -4.49
N MET A 566 -11.31 13.80 -5.65
CA MET A 566 -12.56 14.58 -5.72
C MET A 566 -13.80 13.69 -5.70
N GLY A 567 -13.70 12.42 -6.09
CA GLY A 567 -14.81 11.47 -6.20
C GLY A 567 -16.09 12.10 -6.74
N THR A 568 -17.18 12.04 -5.97
CA THR A 568 -18.50 12.55 -6.37
C THR A 568 -18.63 14.08 -6.36
N HIS A 569 -17.60 14.82 -5.93
CA HIS A 569 -17.54 16.26 -6.21
C HIS A 569 -17.22 16.54 -7.69
N LEU A 570 -16.50 15.61 -8.34
CA LEU A 570 -16.13 15.72 -9.74
C LEU A 570 -17.10 14.97 -10.66
N PHE A 571 -17.48 13.75 -10.30
CA PHE A 571 -18.34 12.87 -11.11
C PHE A 571 -19.74 12.70 -10.53
N THR A 572 -20.71 12.36 -11.38
CA THR A 572 -22.06 11.99 -10.91
C THR A 572 -22.13 10.60 -10.29
N GLU A 573 -21.18 9.73 -10.63
CA GLU A 573 -21.01 8.37 -10.10
C GLU A 573 -19.52 7.97 -10.18
N ASP A 574 -19.11 6.96 -9.43
CA ASP A 574 -17.73 6.44 -9.39
C ASP A 574 -17.72 4.93 -9.71
N VAL A 575 -16.56 4.42 -10.13
CA VAL A 575 -16.33 2.98 -10.34
C VAL A 575 -16.09 2.24 -9.02
N ALA A 576 -15.74 2.96 -7.94
CA ALA A 576 -15.61 2.39 -6.61
C ALA A 576 -16.95 2.37 -5.86
N ARG A 577 -17.19 1.32 -5.06
CA ARG A 577 -18.34 1.24 -4.15
C ARG A 577 -18.35 2.39 -3.13
N GLU A 578 -17.17 2.71 -2.61
CA GLU A 578 -16.94 3.87 -1.76
C GLU A 578 -15.98 4.82 -2.48
N PRO A 579 -16.49 5.96 -2.99
CA PRO A 579 -15.66 6.94 -3.69
C PRO A 579 -14.53 7.47 -2.81
N VAL A 580 -13.31 7.47 -3.32
CA VAL A 580 -12.11 7.98 -2.66
C VAL A 580 -12.12 9.50 -2.71
N MET A 581 -12.47 10.11 -1.58
CA MET A 581 -12.58 11.56 -1.41
C MET A 581 -11.77 12.06 -0.22
N PHE A 582 -11.44 13.35 -0.19
CA PHE A 582 -10.94 13.99 1.02
C PHE A 582 -12.10 14.47 1.91
N GLY A 583 -11.84 14.57 3.22
CA GLY A 583 -12.81 15.03 4.22
C GLY A 583 -12.71 16.53 4.51
N TYR A 584 -13.31 16.95 5.62
CA TYR A 584 -13.21 18.31 6.12
C TYR A 584 -11.74 18.72 6.32
N GLY A 585 -11.42 19.97 5.98
CA GLY A 585 -10.05 20.48 6.00
C GLY A 585 -9.15 19.92 4.90
N GLY A 586 -9.70 19.15 3.95
CA GLY A 586 -8.91 18.36 3.01
C GLY A 586 -8.25 17.15 3.66
N GLN A 587 -8.53 16.85 4.93
CA GLN A 587 -7.90 15.76 5.68
C GLN A 587 -8.53 14.42 5.35
N THR A 588 -7.72 13.37 5.23
CA THR A 588 -8.20 12.00 5.10
C THR A 588 -7.14 11.00 5.54
N ASP A 589 -7.60 9.87 6.06
CA ASP A 589 -6.76 8.74 6.43
C ASP A 589 -6.26 7.97 5.19
N LEU A 590 -5.14 7.27 5.40
CA LEU A 590 -4.60 6.28 4.49
C LEU A 590 -5.58 5.11 4.30
N LEU A 591 -5.64 4.58 3.09
CA LEU A 591 -6.47 3.41 2.78
C LEU A 591 -5.82 2.13 3.32
N ILE A 592 -6.57 1.33 4.09
CA ILE A 592 -6.06 0.14 4.81
C ILE A 592 -6.66 -1.19 4.33
N GLY A 593 -7.32 -1.20 3.16
CA GLY A 593 -7.82 -2.42 2.51
C GLY A 593 -6.78 -3.14 1.65
N ASP A 594 -7.08 -4.38 1.27
CA ASP A 594 -6.21 -5.20 0.41
C ASP A 594 -5.98 -4.54 -0.96
N GLY A 595 -4.79 -4.75 -1.53
CA GLY A 595 -4.42 -4.10 -2.79
C GLY A 595 -4.35 -2.58 -2.64
N LEU A 596 -4.97 -1.84 -3.56
CA LEU A 596 -5.08 -0.37 -3.47
C LEU A 596 -5.99 0.10 -2.32
N GLY A 597 -6.73 -0.81 -1.67
CA GLY A 597 -7.71 -0.46 -0.65
C GLY A 597 -8.98 0.16 -1.22
N VAL A 598 -9.29 -0.15 -2.49
CA VAL A 598 -10.52 0.26 -3.18
C VAL A 598 -11.29 -0.98 -3.63
N GLU A 599 -12.59 -1.00 -3.31
CA GLU A 599 -13.51 -2.01 -3.80
C GLU A 599 -14.26 -1.49 -5.02
N ILE A 600 -14.13 -2.18 -6.15
CA ILE A 600 -14.76 -1.80 -7.42
C ILE A 600 -16.20 -2.31 -7.47
N ASP A 601 -17.12 -1.42 -7.84
CA ASP A 601 -18.48 -1.79 -8.22
C ASP A 601 -18.47 -2.23 -9.70
N GLU A 602 -18.40 -3.55 -9.91
CA GLU A 602 -18.39 -4.13 -11.26
C GLU A 602 -19.61 -3.72 -12.10
N ALA A 603 -20.79 -3.53 -11.48
CA ALA A 603 -21.97 -3.10 -12.21
C ALA A 603 -21.88 -1.62 -12.64
N ALA A 604 -21.22 -0.78 -11.83
CA ALA A 604 -20.91 0.59 -12.21
C ALA A 604 -19.85 0.63 -13.32
N LEU A 605 -18.77 -0.14 -13.17
CA LEU A 605 -17.71 -0.23 -14.16
C LEU A 605 -18.25 -0.68 -15.54
N GLU A 606 -19.09 -1.71 -15.58
CA GLU A 606 -19.72 -2.19 -16.83
C GLU A 606 -20.67 -1.17 -17.45
N ARG A 607 -21.42 -0.42 -16.63
CA ARG A 607 -22.32 0.64 -17.12
C ARG A 607 -21.56 1.82 -17.71
N LEU A 608 -20.42 2.18 -17.12
CA LEU A 608 -19.58 3.31 -17.52
C LEU A 608 -18.61 2.97 -18.65
N ALA A 609 -18.43 1.68 -18.94
CA ALA A 609 -17.58 1.19 -20.02
C ALA A 609 -18.18 1.51 -21.40
N LEU A 610 -17.34 2.06 -22.28
CA LEU A 610 -17.66 2.19 -23.70
C LEU A 610 -17.56 0.83 -24.40
N GLU A 611 -16.56 0.05 -24.02
CA GLU A 611 -16.35 -1.34 -24.44
C GLU A 611 -15.46 -2.07 -23.43
N ILE A 612 -15.42 -3.40 -23.53
CA ILE A 612 -14.50 -4.24 -22.75
C ILE A 612 -13.67 -5.07 -23.73
N ILE A 613 -12.37 -4.78 -23.82
CA ILE A 613 -11.44 -5.47 -24.70
C ILE A 613 -10.65 -6.49 -23.89
N THR A 614 -11.02 -7.76 -24.00
CA THR A 614 -10.34 -8.86 -23.30
C THR A 614 -9.19 -9.44 -24.12
N VAL A 615 -8.04 -9.60 -23.46
CA VAL A 615 -6.88 -10.36 -23.96
C VAL A 615 -6.64 -11.54 -23.01
N THR A 616 -6.55 -12.74 -23.56
CA THR A 616 -6.31 -13.98 -22.79
C THR A 616 -4.94 -14.59 -23.12
N ALA A 617 -4.42 -15.38 -22.20
CA ALA A 617 -3.12 -16.07 -22.34
C ALA A 617 -3.05 -17.05 -23.52
#